data_AF-A0A927NID5-F1
#
_entry.id   AF-A0A927NID5-F1
#
_cell.length_a   1.000
_cell.length_b   1.000
_cell.length_c   1.000
_cell.angle_alpha   90.00
_cell.angle_beta   90.00
_cell.angle_gamma   90.00
#
_symmetry.space_group_name_H-M   'P 1'
#
loop_
_entity.id
_entity.type
_entity.pdbx_description
1 polymer ?
#
loop_
_entity_poly.entity_id
_entity_poly.type
_entity_poly.pdbx_seq_one_letter_code
_entity_poly.pdbx_strand_id
1 'polypeptide(L)'
;MHLQNNCISFAQTSSKRYKEFSMKNTLSLSDIKNFVGGLQGQDIELRINKGRNKIVSLTAIIDKVYPSMFIISPTSDVDLDRKSYSYSDVLCGDIVFVNK
;
A
#
# COMPACT_ATOMS: atom_id res chain seq x y z
N MET A 1 -4.50 -19.57 19.25
CA MET A 1 -4.55 -18.24 18.60
C MET A 1 -3.14 -17.85 18.18
N HIS A 2 -2.71 -18.29 17.00
CA HIS A 2 -1.47 -17.87 16.37
C HIS A 2 -1.72 -18.03 14.87
N LEU A 3 -2.04 -16.94 14.18
CA LEU A 3 -2.02 -16.91 12.72
C LEU A 3 -0.74 -16.21 12.30
N GLN A 4 0.05 -16.99 11.58
CA GLN A 4 1.44 -16.75 11.23
C GLN A 4 1.54 -15.53 10.30
N ASN A 5 2.48 -14.65 10.63
CA ASN A 5 3.08 -13.69 9.72
C ASN A 5 3.58 -14.46 8.49
N ASN A 6 2.93 -14.29 7.34
CA ASN A 6 3.39 -14.90 6.10
C ASN A 6 3.07 -13.98 4.91
N CYS A 7 3.71 -12.81 4.87
CA CYS A 7 3.85 -12.04 3.63
C CYS A 7 5.25 -12.28 3.09
N ILE A 8 5.42 -13.41 2.40
CA ILE A 8 6.55 -13.64 1.51
C ILE A 8 5.96 -14.30 0.27
N SER A 9 5.77 -13.52 -0.80
CA SER A 9 6.10 -13.92 -2.17
C SER A 9 5.53 -12.89 -3.15
N PHE A 10 6.39 -12.11 -3.78
CA PHE A 10 6.20 -11.77 -5.19
C PHE A 10 7.50 -12.01 -5.94
N ALA A 11 7.48 -13.06 -6.75
CA ALA A 11 8.47 -13.37 -7.77
C ALA A 11 8.24 -12.47 -9.00
N GLN A 12 9.31 -11.79 -9.41
CA GLN A 12 9.73 -11.43 -10.77
C GLN A 12 8.67 -11.33 -11.88
N THR A 13 8.46 -10.12 -12.43
CA THR A 13 8.37 -9.93 -13.89
C THR A 13 8.82 -8.53 -14.31
N SER A 14 9.68 -8.54 -15.33
CA SER A 14 10.48 -7.50 -15.98
C SER A 14 9.75 -6.21 -16.44
N SER A 15 10.49 -5.10 -16.36
CA SER A 15 10.45 -3.90 -17.21
C SER A 15 9.79 -2.62 -16.65
N LYS A 16 10.69 -1.70 -16.27
CA LYS A 16 10.59 -0.22 -16.23
C LYS A 16 9.97 0.45 -14.99
N ARG A 17 10.92 0.93 -14.16
CA ARG A 17 10.91 2.25 -13.49
C ARG A 17 10.02 2.39 -12.25
N TYR A 18 10.03 1.39 -11.38
CA TYR A 18 9.83 1.61 -9.94
C TYR A 18 11.14 1.24 -9.26
N LYS A 19 11.68 2.13 -8.42
CA LYS A 19 12.89 1.85 -7.65
C LYS A 19 12.64 0.53 -6.91
N GLU A 20 13.43 -0.46 -7.27
CA GLU A 20 13.61 -1.71 -6.56
C GLU A 20 13.92 -1.36 -5.10
N PHE A 21 12.92 -1.42 -4.22
CA PHE A 21 13.08 -1.19 -2.80
C PHE A 21 13.71 -2.44 -2.18
N SER A 22 14.93 -2.74 -2.64
CA SER A 22 15.78 -3.83 -2.23
C SER A 22 16.52 -3.42 -0.95
N MET A 23 15.99 -3.84 0.20
CA MET A 23 16.65 -4.08 1.50
C MET A 23 17.87 -3.24 1.94
N LYS A 24 17.99 -1.95 1.60
CA LYS A 24 18.97 -1.04 2.22
C LYS A 24 18.42 0.37 2.44
N ASN A 25 17.35 0.48 3.22
CA ASN A 25 17.14 1.59 4.14
C ASN A 25 16.04 1.21 5.14
N THR A 26 16.32 1.34 6.43
CA THR A 26 15.49 0.95 7.58
C THR A 26 14.24 1.82 7.69
N LEU A 27 13.30 1.74 6.74
CA LEU A 27 11.97 2.34 6.95
C LEU A 27 11.30 1.51 8.05
N SER A 28 11.29 2.10 9.24
CA SER A 28 10.64 1.52 10.39
C SER A 28 9.13 1.55 10.18
N LEU A 29 8.41 0.65 10.86
CA LEU A 29 6.95 0.69 10.86
C LEU A 29 6.41 2.08 11.29
N SER A 30 7.14 2.76 12.17
CA SER A 30 6.87 4.15 12.56
C SER A 30 6.95 5.13 11.41
N ASP A 31 7.94 5.01 10.52
CA ASP A 31 8.07 5.89 9.35
C ASP A 31 6.89 5.72 8.40
N ILE A 32 6.46 4.48 8.17
CA ILE A 32 5.27 4.17 7.36
C ILE A 32 4.02 4.77 8.00
N LYS A 33 3.85 4.60 9.33
CA LYS A 33 2.71 5.18 10.06
C LYS A 33 2.66 6.70 9.95
N ASN A 34 3.81 7.36 10.12
CA ASN A 34 3.91 8.81 10.01
C ASN A 34 3.63 9.28 8.57
N PHE A 35 4.18 8.59 7.58
CA PHE A 35 3.95 8.87 6.17
C PHE A 35 2.46 8.75 5.80
N VAL A 36 1.83 7.62 6.11
CA VAL A 36 0.40 7.38 5.87
C VAL A 36 -0.47 8.37 6.64
N GLY A 37 -0.10 8.68 7.89
CA GLY A 37 -0.79 9.67 8.72
C GLY A 37 -0.75 11.07 8.12
N GLY A 38 0.40 11.48 7.56
CA GLY A 38 0.55 12.77 6.89
C GLY A 38 -0.28 12.92 5.61
N LEU A 39 -0.67 11.81 4.99
CA LEU A 39 -1.47 11.77 3.77
C LEU A 39 -2.99 11.71 4.03
N GLN A 40 -3.42 11.71 5.29
CA GLN A 40 -4.86 11.68 5.62
C GLN A 40 -5.60 12.87 5.00
N GLY A 41 -6.70 12.58 4.30
CA GLY A 41 -7.53 13.57 3.61
C GLY A 41 -6.96 14.07 2.27
N GLN A 42 -5.84 13.55 1.80
CA GLN A 42 -5.23 13.92 0.52
C GLN A 42 -5.54 12.90 -0.58
N ASP A 43 -5.67 13.39 -1.82
CA ASP A 43 -5.71 12.54 -3.00
C ASP A 43 -4.33 11.94 -3.28
N ILE A 44 -4.28 10.62 -3.37
CA ILE A 44 -3.08 9.83 -3.58
C ILE A 44 -3.28 8.85 -4.73
N GLU A 45 -2.20 8.58 -5.47
CA GLU A 45 -2.18 7.52 -6.46
C GLU A 45 -1.55 6.27 -5.84
N LEU A 46 -2.27 5.15 -5.93
CA LEU A 46 -1.91 3.88 -5.31
C LEU A 46 -1.80 2.79 -6.37
N ARG A 47 -0.85 1.90 -6.18
CA ARG A 47 -0.76 0.60 -6.86
C ARG A 47 -1.03 -0.50 -5.87
N ILE A 48 -2.10 -1.25 -6.12
CA ILE A 48 -2.58 -2.31 -5.23
C ILE A 48 -2.42 -3.65 -5.92
N ASN A 49 -1.80 -4.59 -5.22
CA ASN A 49 -1.73 -5.98 -5.62
C ASN A 49 -3.01 -6.70 -5.19
N LYS A 50 -3.86 -7.09 -6.14
CA LYS A 50 -5.11 -7.82 -5.90
C LYS A 50 -4.95 -9.34 -6.01
N GLY A 51 -3.71 -9.86 -6.08
CA GLY A 51 -3.42 -11.30 -6.11
C GLY A 51 -2.42 -11.70 -7.20
N ARG A 52 -2.39 -13.00 -7.55
CA ARG A 52 -1.43 -13.57 -8.52
C ARG A 52 -1.50 -12.84 -9.87
N ASN A 53 -0.53 -11.95 -10.11
CA ASN A 53 -0.32 -11.14 -11.31
C ASN A 53 -1.40 -10.09 -11.62
N LYS A 54 -2.13 -9.59 -10.61
CA LYS A 54 -3.11 -8.50 -10.81
C LYS A 54 -2.74 -7.26 -10.00
N ILE A 55 -2.09 -6.31 -10.67
CA ILE A 55 -1.79 -4.99 -10.10
C ILE A 55 -2.80 -3.98 -10.66
N VAL A 56 -3.41 -3.21 -9.78
CA VAL A 56 -4.37 -2.14 -10.12
C VAL A 56 -3.80 -0.80 -9.67
N SER A 57 -3.70 0.15 -10.60
CA SER A 57 -3.43 1.55 -10.26
C SER A 57 -4.75 2.28 -10.08
N LEU A 58 -4.88 3.08 -9.02
CA LEU A 58 -6.07 3.86 -8.75
C LEU A 58 -5.74 5.16 -8.01
N THR A 59 -6.63 6.13 -8.11
CA THR A 59 -6.61 7.34 -7.28
C THR A 59 -7.58 7.17 -6.11
N ALA A 60 -7.14 7.48 -4.90
CA ALA A 60 -7.95 7.40 -3.69
C ALA A 60 -7.60 8.49 -2.70
N ILE A 61 -8.47 8.70 -1.72
CA ILE A 61 -8.22 9.53 -0.55
C ILE A 61 -7.98 8.62 0.66
N ILE A 62 -7.00 8.94 1.50
CA ILE A 62 -6.90 8.31 2.83
C ILE A 62 -7.97 8.92 3.73
N ASP A 63 -9.07 8.21 3.93
CA ASP A 63 -10.22 8.71 4.67
C ASP A 63 -9.98 8.68 6.18
N LYS A 64 -9.53 7.54 6.73
CA LYS A 64 -9.25 7.38 8.16
C LYS A 64 -7.92 6.67 8.40
N VAL A 65 -7.19 7.11 9.42
CA VAL A 65 -5.95 6.47 9.87
C VAL A 65 -6.15 6.04 11.32
N TYR A 66 -5.83 4.77 11.61
CA TYR A 66 -5.88 4.18 12.94
C TYR A 66 -4.52 3.55 13.29
N PRO A 67 -4.20 3.33 14.58
CA PRO A 67 -2.88 2.83 14.98
C PRO A 67 -2.44 1.50 14.34
N SER A 68 -3.39 0.67 13.89
CA SER A 68 -3.16 -0.64 13.27
C SER A 68 -3.42 -0.69 11.76
N MET A 69 -4.26 0.20 11.21
CA MET A 69 -4.72 0.16 9.83
C MET A 69 -5.17 1.54 9.35
N PHE A 70 -5.32 1.70 8.05
CA PHE A 70 -5.89 2.90 7.45
C PHE A 70 -6.97 2.51 6.43
N ILE A 71 -7.85 3.45 6.13
CA ILE A 71 -8.96 3.26 5.21
C ILE A 71 -8.78 4.21 4.04
N ILE A 72 -8.84 3.67 2.84
CA ILE A 72 -8.84 4.45 1.60
C ILE A 72 -10.22 4.43 0.95
N SER A 73 -10.57 5.54 0.31
CA SER A 73 -11.78 5.70 -0.48
C SER A 73 -11.36 6.03 -1.92
N PRO A 74 -11.53 5.13 -2.88
CA PRO A 74 -11.23 5.38 -4.29
C PRO A 74 -12.04 6.55 -4.84
N THR A 75 -11.38 7.43 -5.60
CA THR A 75 -12.00 8.61 -6.23
C THR A 75 -12.45 8.32 -7.66
N SER A 76 -11.86 7.31 -8.32
CA SER A 76 -12.23 6.86 -9.66
C SER A 76 -13.38 5.84 -9.62
N ASP A 77 -14.27 5.85 -10.64
CA ASP A 77 -15.40 4.92 -10.88
C ASP A 77 -15.00 3.45 -11.13
N VAL A 78 -13.92 2.98 -10.51
CA VAL A 78 -13.67 1.55 -10.33
C VAL A 78 -14.57 1.10 -9.18
N ASP A 79 -15.28 -0.01 -9.38
CA ASP A 79 -16.10 -0.72 -8.36
C ASP A 79 -15.23 -1.23 -7.19
N LEU A 80 -14.64 -0.29 -6.48
CA LEU A 80 -13.77 -0.50 -5.35
C LEU A 80 -14.40 0.26 -4.20
N ASP A 81 -15.11 -0.51 -3.38
CA ASP A 81 -15.59 0.00 -2.11
C ASP A 81 -14.42 0.49 -1.26
N ARG A 82 -14.76 1.39 -0.34
CA ARG A 82 -13.90 1.83 0.75
C ARG A 82 -13.26 0.62 1.43
N LYS A 83 -11.93 0.58 1.48
CA LYS A 83 -11.17 -0.58 1.96
C LYS A 83 -10.15 -0.22 3.02
N SER A 84 -10.04 -1.08 4.01
CA SER A 84 -9.01 -1.03 5.04
C SER A 84 -7.76 -1.78 4.58
N TYR A 85 -6.59 -1.16 4.78
CA TYR A 85 -5.28 -1.76 4.57
C TYR A 85 -4.42 -1.62 5.82
N SER A 86 -3.54 -2.58 6.03
CA SER A 86 -2.59 -2.58 7.14
C SER A 86 -1.29 -1.89 6.73
N TYR A 87 -0.53 -1.43 7.73
CA TYR A 87 0.83 -0.92 7.48
C TYR A 87 1.78 -2.02 6.98
N SER A 88 1.49 -3.28 7.30
CA SER A 88 2.25 -4.42 6.79
C SER A 88 2.05 -4.60 5.29
N ASP A 89 0.87 -4.28 4.74
CA ASP A 89 0.59 -4.36 3.30
C ASP A 89 1.48 -3.37 2.52
N VAL A 90 1.72 -2.18 3.11
CA VAL A 90 2.64 -1.18 2.57
C VAL A 90 4.09 -1.67 2.67
N LEU A 91 4.46 -2.25 3.82
CA LEU A 91 5.79 -2.80 4.04
C LEU A 91 6.13 -3.95 3.09
N CYS A 92 5.14 -4.82 2.80
CA CYS A 92 5.30 -6.00 1.97
C CYS A 92 5.15 -5.71 0.47
N GLY A 93 4.77 -4.47 0.11
CA GLY A 93 4.62 -4.04 -1.29
C GLY A 93 3.30 -4.43 -1.94
N ASP A 94 2.31 -4.88 -1.15
CA ASP A 94 0.94 -5.07 -1.64
C ASP A 94 0.26 -3.72 -1.93
N ILE A 95 0.68 -2.67 -1.21
CA ILE A 95 0.30 -1.28 -1.43
C ILE A 95 1.53 -0.44 -1.69
N VAL A 96 1.57 0.23 -2.84
CA VAL A 96 2.65 1.14 -3.21
C VAL A 96 2.08 2.52 -3.52
N PHE A 97 2.59 3.53 -2.82
CA PHE A 97 2.27 4.94 -3.08
C PHE A 97 3.07 5.44 -4.27
N VAL A 98 2.39 5.96 -5.29
CA VAL A 98 3.02 6.56 -6.47
C VAL A 98 3.16 8.05 -6.20
N ASN A 99 4.40 8.52 -6.07
CA ASN A 99 4.67 9.94 -5.91
C ASN A 99 4.51 10.66 -7.26
N LYS A 100 3.79 11.79 -7.27
CA LYS A 100 3.83 12.75 -8.39
C LYS A 100 5.21 13.39 -8.51
#